data_AF-A0A804N1Z2-F1
#
_entry.id   AF-A0A804N1Z2-F1
#
_cell.length_a   1.000
_cell.length_b   1.000
_cell.length_c   1.000
_cell.angle_alpha   90.00
_cell.angle_beta   90.00
_cell.angle_gamma   90.00
#
_symmetry.space_group_name_H-M   'P 1'
#
loop_
_entity.id
_entity.type
_entity.pdbx_description
1 polymer ?
#
loop_
_entity_poly.entity_id
_entity_poly.type
_entity_poly.pdbx_seq_one_letter_code
_entity_poly.pdbx_strand_id
1 'polypeptide(L)'
;MNCAVAWSPPSSALVHRPGRVRRWRSSVRPCAAAVEQEGGAAGEAPRLVLHDSLDSVGVATAHARAAREGFVAQVGRLTRVSAGSSIAISRGPDLARAALCVAAEDDSLVSHSSVPLPVDAFIARLDDLSTGFCAGGNFPPSGAPPEVFFDYLNRYLYVHKGFRRTNGVSDVRIMYLHSVLTCRSGSALMLALIYSEILKTVRTYGLLDFDAEIFFPNDLNSLPRGYDKQKSKLVDEPHIMTSKSLLVEVSLFQPCERASS
;
A
#
# COMPACT_ATOMS: atom_id res chain seq x y z
N MET A 1 -47.83 -30.54 -27.57
CA MET A 1 -48.46 -30.44 -28.90
C MET A 1 -48.27 -29.01 -29.41
N ASN A 2 -48.20 -28.84 -30.74
CA ASN A 2 -48.13 -27.63 -31.59
C ASN A 2 -48.34 -26.25 -30.91
N CYS A 3 -47.48 -25.24 -31.10
CA CYS A 3 -47.19 -24.48 -32.34
C CYS A 3 -48.36 -23.58 -32.79
N ALA A 4 -48.20 -22.30 -33.20
CA ALA A 4 -47.01 -21.42 -33.20
C ALA A 4 -47.37 -20.01 -32.63
N VAL A 5 -47.06 -18.80 -33.15
CA VAL A 5 -46.55 -18.27 -34.44
C VAL A 5 -45.54 -17.13 -34.15
N ALA A 6 -44.72 -16.75 -35.14
CA ALA A 6 -43.67 -15.70 -35.06
C ALA A 6 -44.17 -14.27 -35.38
N TRP A 7 -43.26 -13.28 -35.34
CA TRP A 7 -43.02 -12.30 -36.44
C TRP A 7 -41.69 -11.52 -36.22
N SER A 8 -40.97 -11.20 -37.30
CA SER A 8 -39.69 -10.46 -37.37
C SER A 8 -39.28 -10.25 -38.85
N PRO A 9 -38.29 -9.39 -39.19
CA PRO A 9 -38.04 -8.00 -38.78
C PRO A 9 -38.29 -7.07 -40.01
N PRO A 10 -37.56 -5.95 -40.19
CA PRO A 10 -36.60 -5.95 -41.31
C PRO A 10 -35.22 -5.35 -40.98
N SER A 11 -34.25 -5.64 -41.86
CA SER A 11 -32.84 -5.22 -41.73
C SER A 11 -32.53 -3.89 -42.44
N SER A 12 -31.51 -3.18 -41.94
CA SER A 12 -30.69 -2.23 -42.71
C SER A 12 -29.24 -2.32 -42.22
N ALA A 13 -28.26 -2.19 -43.13
CA ALA A 13 -26.84 -2.49 -42.86
C ALA A 13 -25.90 -1.40 -43.38
N LEU A 14 -24.60 -1.55 -43.08
CA LEU A 14 -23.47 -0.68 -43.45
C LEU A 14 -23.43 0.63 -42.63
N VAL A 15 -22.30 1.30 -42.37
CA VAL A 15 -20.95 1.24 -42.99
C VAL A 15 -19.84 1.20 -41.91
N HIS A 16 -18.73 0.50 -42.17
CA HIS A 16 -17.51 0.56 -41.35
C HIS A 16 -16.75 1.91 -41.49
N ARG A 17 -16.25 2.46 -40.38
CA ARG A 17 -14.89 3.08 -40.33
C ARG A 17 -14.32 3.11 -38.90
N PRO A 18 -13.01 2.91 -38.69
CA PRO A 18 -12.44 2.75 -37.35
C PRO A 18 -12.06 4.08 -36.69
N GLY A 19 -12.51 4.29 -35.46
CA GLY A 19 -12.01 5.37 -34.60
C GLY A 19 -10.57 5.10 -34.16
N ARG A 20 -9.66 6.07 -34.34
CA ARG A 20 -8.24 5.95 -33.94
C ARG A 20 -8.11 5.94 -32.41
N VAL A 21 -7.99 4.75 -31.81
CA VAL A 21 -7.47 4.61 -30.45
C VAL A 21 -6.02 5.10 -30.43
N ARG A 22 -5.75 6.24 -29.79
CA ARG A 22 -4.38 6.77 -29.62
C ARG A 22 -3.61 5.90 -28.61
N ARG A 23 -2.97 4.84 -29.11
CA ARG A 23 -2.07 3.98 -28.33
C ARG A 23 -0.81 4.74 -27.91
N TRP A 24 -0.87 5.45 -26.79
CA TRP A 24 0.33 6.00 -26.14
C TRP A 24 1.27 4.85 -25.74
N ARG A 25 2.35 4.69 -26.50
CA ARG A 25 3.53 3.91 -26.10
C ARG A 25 4.52 4.84 -25.42
N SER A 26 4.45 4.98 -24.10
CA SER A 26 5.55 5.54 -23.31
C SER A 26 6.70 4.53 -23.25
N SER A 27 7.52 4.48 -24.30
CA SER A 27 8.78 3.74 -24.26
C SER A 27 9.80 4.55 -23.48
N VAL A 28 9.85 4.34 -22.17
CA VAL A 28 10.89 4.90 -21.29
C VAL A 28 11.81 3.74 -20.90
N ARG A 29 13.02 3.74 -21.46
CA ARG A 29 14.10 2.86 -21.00
C ARG A 29 14.64 3.43 -19.67
N PRO A 30 14.80 2.64 -18.61
CA PRO A 30 15.67 3.02 -17.51
C PRO A 30 17.11 3.07 -18.01
N CYS A 31 17.74 4.24 -18.02
CA CYS A 31 19.20 4.33 -18.16
C CYS A 31 19.82 3.89 -16.82
N ALA A 32 20.19 2.61 -16.73
CA ALA A 32 20.96 2.09 -15.62
C ALA A 32 22.40 2.61 -15.68
N ALA A 33 22.61 3.83 -15.20
CA ALA A 33 23.95 4.32 -14.87
C ALA A 33 24.45 3.57 -13.64
N ALA A 34 25.23 2.51 -13.86
CA ALA A 34 25.93 1.83 -12.79
C ALA A 34 27.02 2.75 -12.24
N VAL A 35 26.91 3.13 -10.96
CA VAL A 35 28.01 3.71 -10.20
C VAL A 35 28.45 2.63 -9.22
N GLU A 36 29.55 1.97 -9.54
CA GLU A 36 30.30 1.19 -8.56
C GLU A 36 31.04 2.18 -7.66
N GLN A 37 30.92 2.01 -6.34
CA GLN A 37 31.69 2.79 -5.38
C GLN A 37 32.10 1.91 -4.20
N GLU A 38 33.32 1.36 -4.29
CA GLU A 38 34.07 0.91 -3.12
C GLU A 38 34.63 2.12 -2.35
N GLY A 39 35.09 1.87 -1.12
CA GLY A 39 35.79 2.87 -0.30
C GLY A 39 34.87 3.57 0.70
N GLY A 40 35.13 3.35 1.99
CA GLY A 40 34.30 3.88 3.06
C GLY A 40 34.59 5.36 3.38
N ALA A 41 33.53 6.13 3.53
CA ALA A 41 33.49 7.35 4.33
C ALA A 41 32.45 7.17 5.44
N ALA A 42 32.64 7.82 6.60
CA ALA A 42 31.58 7.88 7.61
C ALA A 42 30.41 8.68 7.01
N GLY A 43 29.27 8.01 6.81
CA GLY A 43 28.18 8.54 5.99
C GLY A 43 27.61 9.84 6.52
N GLU A 44 27.91 10.96 5.85
CA GLU A 44 27.26 12.24 6.07
C GLU A 44 25.75 12.09 5.82
N ALA A 45 24.92 12.59 6.75
CA ALA A 45 23.48 12.40 6.67
C ALA A 45 22.92 13.05 5.38
N PRO A 46 22.02 12.37 4.63
CA PRO A 46 21.56 12.86 3.33
C PRO A 46 20.89 14.23 3.48
N ARG A 47 21.51 15.25 2.89
CA ARG A 47 21.14 16.66 3.09
C ARG A 47 19.69 16.93 2.70
N LEU A 48 18.91 17.41 3.65
CA LEU A 48 17.47 17.64 3.50
C LEU A 48 17.19 19.02 2.88
N VAL A 49 17.63 19.23 1.63
CA VAL A 49 17.62 20.53 0.94
C VAL A 49 16.27 21.26 1.01
N LEU A 50 15.14 20.55 0.92
CA LEU A 50 13.81 21.14 1.10
C LEU A 50 13.59 21.69 2.51
N HIS A 51 13.98 20.92 3.54
CA HIS A 51 13.84 21.35 4.93
C HIS A 51 14.78 22.51 5.24
N ASP A 52 16.04 22.43 4.80
CA ASP A 52 17.03 23.50 4.95
C ASP A 52 16.55 24.80 4.26
N SER A 53 15.86 24.70 3.12
CA SER A 53 15.29 25.85 2.41
C SER A 53 14.10 26.45 3.14
N LEU A 54 13.22 25.61 3.71
CA LEU A 54 12.04 26.04 4.46
C LEU A 54 12.43 26.68 5.81
N ASP A 55 13.39 26.10 6.54
CA ASP A 55 13.98 26.70 7.75
C ASP A 55 14.59 28.08 7.40
N SER A 56 15.23 28.23 6.23
CA SER A 56 15.86 29.50 5.82
C SER A 56 14.87 30.64 5.55
N VAL A 57 13.59 30.33 5.28
CA VAL A 57 12.50 31.31 5.16
C VAL A 57 11.61 31.37 6.41
N GLY A 58 12.02 30.75 7.52
CA GLY A 58 11.34 30.82 8.81
C GLY A 58 10.17 29.83 8.99
N VAL A 59 9.99 28.86 8.10
CA VAL A 59 9.04 27.77 8.29
C VAL A 59 9.67 26.72 9.19
N ALA A 60 9.05 26.42 10.34
CA ALA A 60 9.60 25.48 11.31
C ALA A 60 9.54 24.03 10.82
N THR A 61 10.67 23.43 10.43
CA THR A 61 10.69 22.04 9.91
C THR A 61 10.98 20.96 10.95
N ALA A 62 11.13 21.29 12.25
CA ALA A 62 11.60 20.36 13.27
C ALA A 62 10.83 19.02 13.33
N HIS A 63 9.49 19.06 13.29
CA HIS A 63 8.65 17.85 13.29
C HIS A 63 8.76 17.08 11.97
N ALA A 64 8.81 17.77 10.82
CA ALA A 64 9.04 17.16 9.52
C ALA A 64 10.41 16.46 9.43
N ARG A 65 11.46 17.10 9.96
CA ARG A 65 12.83 16.56 10.01
C ARG A 65 12.90 15.28 10.86
N ALA A 66 12.30 15.29 12.05
CA ALA A 66 12.18 14.10 12.89
C ALA A 66 11.34 12.98 12.24
N ALA A 67 10.29 13.33 11.51
CA ALA A 67 9.48 12.36 10.75
C ALA A 67 10.28 11.73 9.58
N ARG A 68 11.04 12.54 8.83
CA ARG A 68 11.96 12.07 7.78
C ARG A 68 13.04 11.15 8.34
N GLU A 69 13.64 11.49 9.48
CA GLU A 69 14.61 10.64 10.18
C GLU A 69 13.99 9.29 10.57
N GLY A 70 12.76 9.30 11.10
CA GLY A 70 11.98 8.09 11.39
C GLY A 70 11.72 7.20 10.16
N PHE A 71 11.44 7.79 8.99
CA PHE A 71 11.31 7.08 7.72
C PHE A 71 12.66 6.49 7.26
N VAL A 72 13.73 7.31 7.28
CA VAL A 72 15.09 6.88 6.90
C VAL A 72 15.57 5.73 7.79
N ALA A 73 15.25 5.74 9.09
CA ALA A 73 15.54 4.65 10.01
C ALA A 73 14.82 3.34 9.64
N GLN A 74 13.64 3.37 9.00
CA GLN A 74 13.01 2.17 8.45
C GLN A 74 13.64 1.74 7.13
N VAL A 75 13.96 2.67 6.24
CA VAL A 75 14.66 2.37 4.97
C VAL A 75 16.04 1.74 5.24
N GLY A 76 16.77 2.20 6.26
CA GLY A 76 18.04 1.61 6.69
C GLY A 76 17.94 0.15 7.20
N ARG A 77 16.74 -0.33 7.53
CA ARG A 77 16.47 -1.73 7.91
C ARG A 77 16.12 -2.62 6.69
N LEU A 78 16.11 -2.06 5.48
CA LEU A 78 15.78 -2.77 4.24
C LEU A 78 17.02 -3.46 3.64
N THR A 79 17.23 -4.72 4.00
CA THR A 79 18.26 -5.58 3.41
C THR A 79 17.94 -5.94 1.95
N ARG A 80 18.93 -6.41 1.18
CA ARG A 80 18.71 -6.94 -0.19
C ARG A 80 17.64 -8.06 -0.25
N VAL A 81 17.53 -8.88 0.79
CA VAL A 81 16.55 -9.98 0.87
C VAL A 81 15.16 -9.44 1.21
N SER A 82 15.06 -8.57 2.22
CA SER A 82 13.78 -7.99 2.62
C SER A 82 13.22 -6.99 1.60
N ALA A 83 14.06 -6.32 0.81
CA ALA A 83 13.66 -5.48 -0.31
C ALA A 83 12.75 -6.22 -1.31
N GLY A 84 13.12 -7.44 -1.71
CA GLY A 84 12.33 -8.28 -2.61
C GLY A 84 11.29 -9.16 -1.93
N SER A 85 11.22 -9.17 -0.60
CA SER A 85 10.23 -9.94 0.15
C SER A 85 8.84 -9.28 0.07
N SER A 86 7.80 -10.08 -0.11
CA SER A 86 6.41 -9.63 -0.01
C SER A 86 6.13 -8.95 1.34
N ILE A 87 5.28 -7.92 1.33
CA ILE A 87 4.79 -7.23 2.53
C ILE A 87 4.10 -8.19 3.52
N ALA A 88 3.54 -9.30 3.03
CA ALA A 88 2.86 -10.31 3.86
C ALA A 88 3.84 -11.13 4.72
N ILE A 89 5.13 -11.16 4.39
CA ILE A 89 6.20 -11.92 5.08
C ILE A 89 7.41 -11.05 5.47
N SER A 90 7.37 -9.75 5.20
CA SER A 90 8.51 -8.84 5.31
C SER A 90 9.11 -8.81 6.72
N ARG A 91 10.43 -9.05 6.83
CA ARG A 91 11.21 -8.90 8.07
C ARG A 91 12.23 -7.78 7.89
N GLY A 92 12.49 -6.98 8.92
CA GLY A 92 13.38 -5.82 8.84
C GLY A 92 12.62 -4.51 9.08
N PRO A 93 12.23 -3.75 8.04
CA PRO A 93 11.55 -2.47 8.18
C PRO A 93 10.16 -2.61 8.81
N ASP A 94 9.77 -1.61 9.60
CA ASP A 94 8.38 -1.39 10.01
C ASP A 94 7.68 -0.55 8.90
N LEU A 95 6.91 -1.23 8.05
CA LEU A 95 6.25 -0.63 6.88
C LEU A 95 5.10 0.31 7.27
N ALA A 96 4.39 0.01 8.36
CA ALA A 96 3.35 0.86 8.90
C ALA A 96 3.94 2.17 9.46
N ARG A 97 5.03 2.08 10.22
CA ARG A 97 5.75 3.26 10.73
C ARG A 97 6.37 4.07 9.61
N ALA A 98 6.93 3.44 8.58
CA ALA A 98 7.41 4.16 7.41
C ALA A 98 6.29 4.99 6.75
N ALA A 99 5.09 4.42 6.58
CA ALA A 99 3.93 5.13 6.03
C ALA A 99 3.39 6.24 6.96
N LEU A 100 3.46 6.05 8.28
CA LEU A 100 3.08 7.08 9.24
C LEU A 100 4.13 8.20 9.35
N CYS A 101 5.42 7.90 9.17
CA CYS A 101 6.48 8.90 9.11
C CYS A 101 6.36 9.81 7.88
N VAL A 102 6.12 9.26 6.67
CA VAL A 102 5.85 10.10 5.48
C VAL A 102 4.60 10.98 5.70
N ALA A 103 3.54 10.41 6.28
CA ALA A 103 2.33 11.16 6.60
C ALA A 103 2.55 12.26 7.66
N ALA A 104 3.44 12.03 8.63
CA ALA A 104 3.80 13.02 9.66
C ALA A 104 4.67 14.16 9.11
N GLU A 105 5.56 13.85 8.15
CA GLU A 105 6.36 14.84 7.44
C GLU A 105 5.46 15.75 6.60
N ASP A 106 4.66 15.17 5.71
CA ASP A 106 3.78 15.95 4.82
C ASP A 106 2.73 16.75 5.61
N ASP A 107 2.19 16.19 6.70
CA ASP A 107 1.29 16.92 7.60
C ASP A 107 1.99 18.10 8.29
N SER A 108 3.20 17.91 8.82
CA SER A 108 3.98 19.01 9.42
C SER A 108 4.32 20.11 8.42
N LEU A 109 4.65 19.76 7.17
CA LEU A 109 5.03 20.72 6.13
C LEU A 109 3.82 21.51 5.61
N VAL A 110 2.63 20.89 5.53
CA VAL A 110 1.42 21.52 4.96
C VAL A 110 0.52 22.19 6.00
N SER A 111 0.48 21.70 7.24
CA SER A 111 -0.36 22.28 8.31
C SER A 111 0.33 23.38 9.12
N HIS A 112 1.67 23.38 9.14
CA HIS A 112 2.49 24.13 10.10
C HIS A 112 2.09 23.88 11.58
N SER A 113 1.56 22.69 11.88
CA SER A 113 1.13 22.31 13.23
C SER A 113 2.30 22.36 14.24
N SER A 114 2.05 22.97 15.39
CA SER A 114 2.96 22.93 16.55
C SER A 114 2.99 21.56 17.24
N VAL A 115 2.00 20.70 16.96
CA VAL A 115 1.87 19.35 17.52
C VAL A 115 2.17 18.31 16.42
N PRO A 116 3.11 17.37 16.63
CA PRO A 116 3.43 16.36 15.64
C PRO A 116 2.33 15.29 15.53
N LEU A 117 2.18 14.68 14.35
CA LEU A 117 1.30 13.53 14.15
C LEU A 117 1.74 12.38 15.09
N PRO A 118 0.85 11.82 15.94
CA PRO A 118 1.24 10.85 16.96
C PRO A 118 1.43 9.44 16.38
N VAL A 119 2.56 9.22 15.69
CA VAL A 119 2.91 7.97 14.98
C VAL A 119 2.69 6.73 15.84
N ASP A 120 3.22 6.70 17.08
CA ASP A 120 3.10 5.54 17.97
C ASP A 120 1.65 5.23 18.40
N ALA A 121 0.78 6.23 18.50
CA ALA A 121 -0.65 6.01 18.78
C ALA A 121 -1.39 5.40 17.58
N PHE A 122 -0.93 5.67 16.35
CA PHE A 122 -1.45 5.03 15.15
C PHE A 122 -0.88 3.62 14.92
N ILE A 123 0.36 3.35 15.36
CA ILE A 123 0.91 1.99 15.44
C ILE A 123 0.10 1.16 16.45
N ALA A 124 -0.07 1.64 17.69
CA ALA A 124 -0.85 0.94 18.70
C ALA A 124 -2.30 0.65 18.24
N ARG A 125 -2.94 1.59 17.51
CA ARG A 125 -4.26 1.37 16.90
C ARG A 125 -4.29 0.27 15.83
N LEU A 126 -3.17 0.05 15.13
CA LEU A 126 -3.02 -1.00 14.12
C LEU A 126 -2.66 -2.36 14.77
N ASP A 127 -1.93 -2.34 15.89
CA ASP A 127 -1.74 -3.50 16.75
C ASP A 127 -3.08 -3.93 17.39
N ASP A 128 -3.89 -3.00 17.93
CA ASP A 128 -5.25 -3.25 18.43
C ASP A 128 -6.17 -3.85 17.36
N LEU A 129 -6.02 -3.41 16.10
CA LEU A 129 -6.77 -3.93 14.96
C LEU A 129 -6.34 -5.36 14.59
N SER A 130 -5.07 -5.70 14.77
CA SER A 130 -4.48 -6.98 14.35
C SER A 130 -4.60 -8.05 15.43
N THR A 131 -4.31 -7.69 16.68
CA THR A 131 -4.60 -8.51 17.88
C THR A 131 -6.10 -8.71 18.03
N GLY A 132 -6.92 -7.69 17.73
CA GLY A 132 -8.37 -7.78 17.70
C GLY A 132 -8.96 -8.69 16.62
N PHE A 133 -8.17 -9.19 15.65
CA PHE A 133 -8.58 -10.26 14.73
C PHE A 133 -8.26 -11.64 15.31
N CYS A 134 -7.12 -11.76 16.00
CA CYS A 134 -6.74 -12.95 16.75
C CYS A 134 -7.69 -13.20 17.95
N ALA A 135 -8.32 -12.14 18.47
CA ALA A 135 -9.26 -12.23 19.57
C ALA A 135 -10.70 -12.59 19.14
N GLY A 136 -11.33 -13.49 19.91
CA GLY A 136 -12.78 -13.61 20.07
C GLY A 136 -13.59 -13.89 18.79
N GLY A 137 -13.61 -15.14 18.32
CA GLY A 137 -14.57 -15.62 17.31
C GLY A 137 -14.38 -15.11 15.88
N ASN A 138 -13.45 -14.18 15.65
CA ASN A 138 -13.07 -13.69 14.32
C ASN A 138 -12.14 -14.65 13.55
N PHE A 139 -11.66 -15.70 14.21
CA PHE A 139 -10.84 -16.76 13.62
C PHE A 139 -11.73 -17.91 13.09
N PRO A 140 -11.36 -18.58 11.97
CA PRO A 140 -12.05 -19.79 11.52
C PRO A 140 -11.87 -20.96 12.51
N PRO A 141 -12.70 -22.03 12.40
CA PRO A 141 -12.49 -23.26 13.14
C PRO A 141 -11.12 -23.91 12.89
N SER A 142 -10.61 -24.67 13.87
CA SER A 142 -9.35 -25.42 13.72
C SER A 142 -9.44 -26.42 12.56
N GLY A 143 -8.37 -26.51 11.75
CA GLY A 143 -8.34 -27.35 10.54
C GLY A 143 -9.14 -26.82 9.35
N ALA A 144 -9.67 -25.59 9.42
CA ALA A 144 -10.31 -24.96 8.26
C ALA A 144 -9.30 -24.67 7.14
N PRO A 145 -9.68 -24.84 5.85
CA PRO A 145 -8.79 -24.51 4.74
C PRO A 145 -8.35 -23.03 4.71
N PRO A 146 -7.13 -22.71 4.21
CA PRO A 146 -6.63 -21.34 4.00
C PRO A 146 -7.63 -20.38 3.35
N GLU A 147 -8.41 -20.88 2.40
CA GLU A 147 -9.45 -20.15 1.68
C GLU A 147 -10.54 -19.62 2.64
N VAL A 148 -10.90 -20.42 3.65
CA VAL A 148 -11.86 -20.05 4.72
C VAL A 148 -11.24 -19.04 5.68
N PHE A 149 -9.94 -19.18 6.01
CA PHE A 149 -9.23 -18.18 6.82
C PHE A 149 -9.26 -16.80 6.15
N PHE A 150 -8.97 -16.72 4.84
CA PHE A 150 -9.02 -15.45 4.12
C PHE A 150 -10.45 -14.88 4.06
N ASP A 151 -11.48 -15.71 3.93
CA ASP A 151 -12.87 -15.26 4.01
C ASP A 151 -13.22 -14.65 5.37
N TYR A 152 -12.72 -15.22 6.47
CA TYR A 152 -12.87 -14.66 7.82
C TYR A 152 -12.11 -13.33 7.97
N LEU A 153 -10.87 -13.23 7.49
CA LEU A 153 -10.09 -11.99 7.50
C LEU A 153 -10.71 -10.89 6.62
N ASN A 154 -11.24 -11.26 5.45
CA ASN A 154 -11.96 -10.35 4.54
C ASN A 154 -13.24 -9.82 5.21
N ARG A 155 -14.03 -10.68 5.87
CA ARG A 155 -15.21 -10.27 6.65
C ARG A 155 -14.83 -9.37 7.82
N TYR A 156 -13.78 -9.73 8.56
CA TYR A 156 -13.29 -8.90 9.66
C TYR A 156 -12.93 -7.49 9.21
N LEU A 157 -12.06 -7.35 8.21
CA LEU A 157 -11.53 -6.06 7.80
C LEU A 157 -12.60 -5.21 7.08
N TYR A 158 -13.29 -5.80 6.11
CA TYR A 158 -14.17 -5.04 5.19
C TYR A 158 -15.64 -4.98 5.63
N VAL A 159 -16.10 -5.92 6.46
CA VAL A 159 -17.48 -5.93 7.00
C VAL A 159 -17.50 -5.49 8.47
N HIS A 160 -16.80 -6.21 9.37
CA HIS A 160 -16.90 -5.93 10.82
C HIS A 160 -16.21 -4.62 11.22
N LYS A 161 -15.03 -4.33 10.64
CA LYS A 161 -14.28 -3.09 10.84
C LYS A 161 -14.57 -2.02 9.77
N GLY A 162 -15.38 -2.37 8.77
CA GLY A 162 -15.96 -1.46 7.80
C GLY A 162 -14.98 -0.75 6.87
N PHE A 163 -13.76 -1.27 6.69
CA PHE A 163 -12.79 -0.66 5.77
C PHE A 163 -13.26 -0.75 4.31
N ARG A 164 -13.10 0.32 3.55
CA ARG A 164 -13.55 0.44 2.16
C ARG A 164 -12.45 1.02 1.29
N ARG A 165 -12.36 0.55 0.04
CA ARG A 165 -11.54 1.21 -0.99
C ARG A 165 -12.28 2.45 -1.48
N THR A 166 -11.55 3.52 -1.74
CA THR A 166 -12.03 4.73 -2.43
C THR A 166 -11.04 5.12 -3.51
N ASN A 167 -11.53 5.66 -4.62
CA ASN A 167 -10.74 6.06 -5.78
C ASN A 167 -11.09 7.50 -6.18
N GLY A 168 -10.15 8.23 -6.80
CA GLY A 168 -10.43 9.54 -7.36
C GLY A 168 -10.68 10.64 -6.32
N VAL A 169 -9.86 10.69 -5.27
CA VAL A 169 -9.84 11.82 -4.32
C VAL A 169 -8.97 12.94 -4.91
N SER A 170 -9.41 14.19 -4.78
CA SER A 170 -8.59 15.37 -5.10
C SER A 170 -7.48 15.62 -4.07
N ASP A 171 -7.69 15.20 -2.82
CA ASP A 171 -6.73 15.31 -1.73
C ASP A 171 -6.08 13.95 -1.45
N VAL A 172 -4.78 13.88 -1.70
CA VAL A 172 -3.93 12.70 -1.49
C VAL A 172 -3.81 12.34 0.00
N ARG A 173 -3.96 13.32 0.91
CA ARG A 173 -3.72 13.16 2.36
C ARG A 173 -4.75 12.27 3.04
N ILE A 174 -5.97 12.23 2.49
CA ILE A 174 -7.06 11.31 2.92
C ILE A 174 -6.62 9.84 2.78
N MET A 175 -5.62 9.57 1.93
CA MET A 175 -5.07 8.24 1.67
C MET A 175 -3.81 7.91 2.49
N TYR A 176 -3.39 8.73 3.45
CA TYR A 176 -2.35 8.35 4.42
C TYR A 176 -2.87 7.35 5.47
N LEU A 177 -1.99 6.47 5.96
CA LEU A 177 -2.36 5.40 6.90
C LEU A 177 -3.11 5.89 8.16
N HIS A 178 -2.71 7.03 8.74
CA HIS A 178 -3.41 7.63 9.90
C HIS A 178 -4.88 7.97 9.59
N SER A 179 -5.14 8.47 8.38
CA SER A 179 -6.48 8.84 7.91
C SER A 179 -7.28 7.59 7.58
N VAL A 180 -6.68 6.60 6.92
CA VAL A 180 -7.33 5.31 6.61
C VAL A 180 -7.74 4.56 7.89
N LEU A 181 -6.89 4.52 8.92
CA LEU A 181 -7.20 3.89 10.21
C LEU A 181 -8.34 4.57 10.98
N THR A 182 -8.56 5.87 10.73
CA THR A 182 -9.60 6.69 11.38
C THR A 182 -10.90 6.65 10.60
N CYS A 183 -10.87 7.04 9.32
CA CYS A 183 -12.03 7.21 8.45
C CYS A 183 -12.51 5.91 7.78
N ARG A 184 -11.73 4.82 7.88
CA ARG A 184 -12.01 3.49 7.28
C ARG A 184 -12.24 3.53 5.77
N SER A 185 -11.72 4.55 5.11
CA SER A 185 -11.69 4.71 3.67
C SER A 185 -10.23 4.87 3.23
N GLY A 186 -9.79 4.14 2.20
CA GLY A 186 -8.38 4.10 1.84
C GLY A 186 -8.07 3.60 0.43
N SER A 187 -6.80 3.69 0.05
CA SER A 187 -6.26 3.21 -1.22
C SER A 187 -5.99 1.71 -1.15
N ALA A 188 -5.83 1.06 -2.31
CA ALA A 188 -5.39 -0.34 -2.34
C ALA A 188 -4.07 -0.55 -1.59
N LEU A 189 -3.16 0.43 -1.63
CA LEU A 189 -1.86 0.40 -0.94
C LEU A 189 -2.02 0.35 0.59
N MET A 190 -2.76 1.29 1.18
CA MET A 190 -2.94 1.32 2.64
C MET A 190 -3.81 0.17 3.14
N LEU A 191 -4.80 -0.27 2.35
CA LEU A 191 -5.59 -1.46 2.70
C LEU A 191 -4.74 -2.74 2.63
N ALA A 192 -3.82 -2.87 1.67
CA ALA A 192 -2.90 -4.01 1.59
C ALA A 192 -1.86 -3.98 2.73
N LEU A 193 -1.38 -2.78 3.11
CA LEU A 193 -0.50 -2.58 4.26
C LEU A 193 -1.18 -3.05 5.56
N ILE A 194 -2.40 -2.57 5.84
CA ILE A 194 -3.20 -3.02 6.99
C ILE A 194 -3.43 -4.54 6.96
N TYR A 195 -3.80 -5.10 5.80
CA TYR A 195 -3.96 -6.55 5.63
C TYR A 195 -2.65 -7.31 5.97
N SER A 196 -1.51 -6.75 5.59
CA SER A 196 -0.19 -7.35 5.83
C SER A 196 0.22 -7.33 7.30
N GLU A 197 -0.13 -6.28 8.07
CA GLU A 197 0.13 -6.26 9.51
C GLU A 197 -0.70 -7.34 10.22
N ILE A 198 -1.99 -7.49 9.87
CA ILE A 198 -2.83 -8.56 10.46
C ILE A 198 -2.24 -9.95 10.16
N LEU A 199 -1.83 -10.23 8.91
CA LEU A 199 -1.15 -11.49 8.57
C LEU A 199 0.19 -11.68 9.33
N LYS A 200 0.94 -10.60 9.56
CA LYS A 200 2.19 -10.65 10.33
C LYS A 200 1.94 -10.90 11.82
N THR A 201 0.91 -10.32 12.43
CA THR A 201 0.51 -10.61 13.83
C THR A 201 0.06 -12.07 13.96
N VAL A 202 -0.82 -12.55 13.09
CA VAL A 202 -1.32 -13.94 13.10
C VAL A 202 -0.18 -14.94 12.97
N ARG A 203 0.78 -14.70 12.05
CA ARG A 203 1.98 -15.54 11.92
C ARG A 203 2.92 -15.44 13.13
N THR A 204 3.04 -14.27 13.75
CA THR A 204 3.87 -14.07 14.96
C THR A 204 3.30 -14.82 16.17
N TYR A 205 1.97 -14.99 16.25
CA TYR A 205 1.31 -15.83 17.24
C TYR A 205 1.31 -17.34 16.90
N GLY A 206 1.92 -17.75 15.78
CA GLY A 206 1.94 -19.15 15.35
C GLY A 206 0.59 -19.68 14.85
N LEU A 207 -0.37 -18.80 14.57
CA LEU A 207 -1.74 -19.13 14.15
C LEU A 207 -1.88 -19.26 12.62
N LEU A 208 -0.78 -19.52 11.91
CA LEU A 208 -0.73 -19.61 10.45
C LEU A 208 0.23 -20.74 10.03
N ASP A 209 -0.32 -21.79 9.42
CA ASP A 209 0.36 -23.02 9.01
C ASP A 209 0.63 -23.11 7.49
N PHE A 210 0.32 -22.04 6.74
CA PHE A 210 0.51 -21.96 5.28
C PHE A 210 1.14 -20.64 4.82
N ASP A 211 1.65 -20.63 3.59
CA ASP A 211 2.29 -19.47 2.96
C ASP A 211 1.26 -18.43 2.47
N ALA A 212 0.72 -17.64 3.39
CA ALA A 212 -0.16 -16.52 3.06
C ALA A 212 0.56 -15.41 2.30
N GLU A 213 0.04 -15.08 1.12
CA GLU A 213 0.46 -14.01 0.21
C GLU A 213 -0.70 -13.03 -0.04
N ILE A 214 -0.43 -11.79 -0.47
CA ILE A 214 -1.48 -10.78 -0.75
C ILE A 214 -1.56 -10.47 -2.25
N PHE A 215 -2.75 -10.63 -2.82
CA PHE A 215 -3.07 -10.13 -4.16
C PHE A 215 -3.31 -8.60 -4.09
N PHE A 216 -2.43 -7.84 -4.73
CA PHE A 216 -2.57 -6.40 -4.90
C PHE A 216 -3.43 -6.07 -6.14
N PRO A 217 -4.57 -5.38 -5.98
CA PRO A 217 -5.50 -5.15 -7.08
C PRO A 217 -5.09 -3.97 -7.98
N ASN A 218 -4.68 -4.29 -9.21
CA ASN A 218 -4.34 -3.31 -10.24
C ASN A 218 -5.57 -2.62 -10.88
N ASP A 219 -6.79 -3.15 -10.71
CA ASP A 219 -8.03 -2.47 -11.10
C ASP A 219 -8.48 -1.43 -10.05
N LEU A 220 -9.53 -0.65 -10.36
CA LEU A 220 -10.02 0.40 -9.47
C LEU A 220 -10.88 -0.10 -8.29
N ASN A 221 -11.64 -1.19 -8.43
CA ASN A 221 -12.73 -1.49 -7.50
C ASN A 221 -12.45 -2.69 -6.58
N SER A 222 -11.55 -3.60 -6.95
CA SER A 222 -11.18 -4.71 -6.09
C SER A 222 -10.49 -4.27 -4.80
N LEU A 223 -10.76 -5.04 -3.74
CA LEU A 223 -10.05 -4.97 -2.46
C LEU A 223 -8.82 -5.90 -2.49
N PRO A 224 -7.73 -5.56 -1.77
CA PRO A 224 -6.66 -6.50 -1.47
C PRO A 224 -7.22 -7.76 -0.80
N ARG A 225 -6.71 -8.93 -1.20
CA ARG A 225 -7.18 -10.22 -0.67
C ARG A 225 -5.99 -11.15 -0.52
N GLY A 226 -5.94 -11.87 0.60
CA GLY A 226 -4.94 -12.90 0.81
C GLY A 226 -5.25 -14.18 0.02
N TYR A 227 -4.21 -14.97 -0.27
CA TYR A 227 -4.30 -16.29 -0.87
C TYR A 227 -3.16 -17.21 -0.41
N ASP A 228 -3.35 -18.52 -0.56
CA ASP A 228 -2.33 -19.54 -0.31
C ASP A 228 -1.38 -19.61 -1.52
N LYS A 229 -0.11 -19.26 -1.29
CA LYS A 229 0.91 -19.18 -2.34
C LYS A 229 1.20 -20.54 -2.99
N GLN A 230 1.10 -21.64 -2.25
CA GLN A 230 1.42 -22.98 -2.75
C GLN A 230 0.32 -23.56 -3.63
N LYS A 231 -0.95 -23.23 -3.35
CA LYS A 231 -2.11 -23.70 -4.14
C LYS A 231 -2.44 -22.84 -5.34
N SER A 232 -2.06 -21.57 -5.33
CA SER A 232 -2.47 -20.65 -6.38
C SER A 232 -1.82 -21.00 -7.73
N LYS A 233 -2.60 -20.94 -8.82
CA LYS A 233 -2.06 -20.89 -10.19
C LYS A 233 -1.56 -19.48 -10.57
N LEU A 234 -1.50 -18.55 -9.60
CA LEU A 234 -1.01 -17.18 -9.76
C LEU A 234 0.51 -17.12 -9.50
N VAL A 235 1.24 -18.06 -10.12
CA VAL A 235 2.71 -18.16 -10.03
C VAL A 235 3.39 -17.11 -10.92
N ASP A 236 2.68 -16.61 -11.94
CA ASP A 236 3.12 -15.49 -12.78
C ASP A 236 2.96 -14.15 -12.00
N GLU A 237 4.07 -13.46 -11.73
CA GLU A 237 4.12 -12.23 -10.94
C GLU A 237 3.76 -10.96 -11.76
N PRO A 238 2.56 -10.38 -11.53
CA PRO A 238 2.47 -8.91 -11.52
C PRO A 238 1.54 -8.35 -10.42
N HIS A 239 1.21 -9.14 -9.39
CA HIS A 239 0.24 -8.77 -8.34
C HIS A 239 0.77 -8.91 -6.90
N ILE A 240 2.03 -9.29 -6.68
CA ILE A 240 2.63 -9.36 -5.35
C ILE A 240 3.30 -8.02 -5.02
N MET A 241 2.91 -7.40 -3.90
CA MET A 241 3.54 -6.17 -3.42
C MET A 241 4.78 -6.50 -2.58
N THR A 242 5.96 -6.04 -3.01
CA THR A 242 7.22 -6.18 -2.25
C THR A 242 7.39 -5.06 -1.23
N SER A 243 8.25 -5.28 -0.23
CA SER A 243 8.61 -4.26 0.76
C SER A 243 9.24 -3.02 0.11
N LYS A 244 10.11 -3.20 -0.90
CA LYS A 244 10.71 -2.09 -1.64
C LYS A 244 9.68 -1.32 -2.45
N SER A 245 8.79 -2.02 -3.19
CA SER A 245 7.76 -1.34 -3.98
C SER A 245 6.76 -0.60 -3.10
N LEU A 246 6.36 -1.16 -1.95
CA LEU A 246 5.51 -0.43 -1.00
C LEU A 246 6.20 0.83 -0.46
N LEU A 247 7.47 0.76 -0.06
CA LEU A 247 8.19 1.94 0.44
C LEU A 247 8.35 3.02 -0.63
N VAL A 248 8.58 2.63 -1.90
CA VAL A 248 8.61 3.56 -3.03
C VAL A 248 7.23 4.20 -3.25
N GLU A 249 6.18 3.40 -3.41
CA GLU A 249 4.81 3.90 -3.59
C GLU A 249 4.39 4.84 -2.46
N VAL A 250 4.63 4.46 -1.19
CA VAL A 250 4.38 5.30 -0.01
C VAL A 250 5.14 6.63 -0.07
N SER A 251 6.42 6.63 -0.48
CA SER A 251 7.18 7.88 -0.65
C SER A 251 6.71 8.73 -1.84
N LEU A 252 6.01 8.15 -2.82
CA LEU A 252 5.40 8.86 -3.95
C LEU A 252 4.02 9.45 -3.62
N PHE A 253 3.49 9.26 -2.40
CA PHE A 253 2.38 10.07 -1.88
C PHE A 253 2.81 11.49 -1.50
N GLN A 254 4.11 11.74 -1.30
CA GLN A 254 4.60 13.11 -1.22
C GLN A 254 4.35 13.81 -2.56
N PRO A 255 3.83 15.06 -2.57
CA PRO A 255 3.74 15.86 -3.77
C PRO A 255 5.13 16.34 -4.19
N CYS A 256 5.94 15.43 -4.75
CA CYS A 256 7.19 15.78 -5.41
C CYS A 256 6.85 16.77 -6.52
N GLU A 257 7.33 18.01 -6.37
CA GLU A 257 7.13 19.07 -7.35
C GLU A 257 7.62 18.56 -8.71
N ARG A 258 6.71 18.43 -9.67
CA ARG A 258 7.09 18.42 -11.08
C ARG A 258 7.48 19.85 -11.41
N ALA A 259 8.73 20.20 -11.09
CA ALA A 259 9.35 21.45 -11.53
C ALA A 259 9.19 21.54 -13.05
N SER A 260 8.24 22.38 -13.48
CA SER A 260 7.95 22.60 -14.89
C SER A 260 9.04 23.50 -15.46
N SER A 261 9.85 22.91 -16.34
CA SER A 261 10.75 23.59 -17.27
C SER A 261 10.01 24.62 -18.13
#